data_AF-A0A2A4IUD3-F1
#
_entry.id   AF-A0A2A4IUD3-F1
#
_cell.length_a   1.000
_cell.length_b   1.000
_cell.length_c   1.000
_cell.angle_alpha   90.00
_cell.angle_beta   90.00
_cell.angle_gamma   90.00
#
_symmetry.space_group_name_H-M   'P 1'
#
loop_
_entity.id
_entity.type
_entity.pdbx_description
1 polymer ?
#
loop_
_entity_poly.entity_id
_entity_poly.type
_entity_poly.pdbx_seq_one_letter_code
_entity_poly.pdbx_strand_id
1 'polypeptide(L)'
;MSDTESKSDKKPIVIKNATDLQRLKLEKLMKNPDKPVVIPEPPRSKSLAPPPDFVRNVMGSSAGAGSGEFHVYRHLRRKEYARQKFIQEKSEKEKLDEEYHNRIEQNRRLAEEKTAKKRAKRLKKKKNAKLKEKQPKTDNKQNPSSQSDCSSEDDDNEESKKDQETTSVSEEKSS
;
A
#
# COMPACT_ATOMS: atom_id res chain seq x y z
N MET A 1 -19.97 -41.68 -38.40
CA MET A 1 -20.85 -40.51 -38.55
C MET A 1 -19.98 -39.28 -38.55
N SER A 2 -20.09 -38.49 -39.61
CA SER A 2 -19.14 -37.49 -40.07
C SER A 2 -19.54 -36.09 -39.63
N ASP A 3 -18.75 -35.46 -38.77
CA ASP A 3 -18.86 -34.02 -38.49
C ASP A 3 -17.78 -33.26 -39.26
N THR A 4 -18.17 -32.75 -40.41
CA THR A 4 -17.40 -31.81 -41.24
C THR A 4 -17.51 -30.41 -40.63
N GLU A 5 -16.53 -29.99 -39.84
CA GLU A 5 -16.46 -28.61 -39.35
C GLU A 5 -16.16 -27.64 -40.49
N SER A 6 -17.18 -26.87 -40.87
CA SER A 6 -17.08 -25.75 -41.81
C SER A 6 -16.10 -24.70 -41.30
N LYS A 7 -14.92 -24.63 -41.92
CA LYS A 7 -13.96 -23.54 -41.74
C LYS A 7 -14.53 -22.28 -42.41
N SER A 8 -15.39 -21.56 -41.70
CA SER A 8 -15.91 -20.27 -42.15
C SER A 8 -14.77 -19.25 -42.14
N ASP A 9 -14.48 -18.63 -43.29
CA ASP A 9 -13.52 -17.52 -43.41
C ASP A 9 -14.01 -16.32 -42.59
N LYS A 10 -13.52 -16.19 -41.36
CA LYS A 10 -13.89 -15.10 -40.45
C LYS A 10 -13.10 -13.85 -40.81
N LYS A 11 -13.81 -12.82 -41.28
CA LYS A 11 -13.26 -11.47 -41.53
C LYS A 11 -12.54 -10.94 -40.27
N PRO A 12 -11.43 -10.20 -40.40
CA PRO A 12 -10.71 -9.67 -39.25
C PRO A 12 -11.61 -8.73 -38.44
N ILE A 13 -11.82 -9.06 -37.16
CA ILE A 13 -12.66 -8.27 -36.26
C ILE A 13 -11.85 -7.07 -35.77
N VAL A 14 -12.25 -5.88 -36.19
CA VAL A 14 -11.69 -4.61 -35.72
C VAL A 14 -12.34 -4.24 -34.40
N ILE A 15 -11.52 -4.09 -33.37
CA ILE A 15 -11.94 -3.65 -32.04
C ILE A 15 -12.20 -2.15 -32.09
N LYS A 16 -13.40 -1.70 -31.68
CA LYS A 16 -13.73 -0.28 -31.55
C LYS A 16 -13.93 0.13 -30.10
N ASN A 17 -14.56 -0.74 -29.31
CA ASN A 17 -14.92 -0.47 -27.91
C ASN A 17 -14.26 -1.46 -26.93
N ALA A 18 -14.19 -1.10 -25.64
CA ALA A 18 -13.69 -1.98 -24.58
C ALA A 18 -14.52 -3.27 -24.46
N THR A 19 -15.83 -3.20 -24.75
CA THR A 19 -16.73 -4.34 -24.82
C THR A 19 -16.35 -5.31 -25.93
N ASP A 20 -15.88 -4.81 -27.09
CA ASP A 20 -15.45 -5.65 -28.21
C ASP A 20 -14.19 -6.45 -27.85
N LEU A 21 -13.26 -5.85 -27.10
CA LEU A 21 -12.08 -6.55 -26.55
C LEU A 21 -12.48 -7.70 -25.62
N GLN A 22 -13.43 -7.43 -24.72
CA GLN A 22 -13.90 -8.44 -23.78
C GLN A 22 -14.64 -9.57 -24.51
N ARG A 23 -15.51 -9.22 -25.46
CA ARG A 23 -16.21 -10.18 -26.31
C ARG A 23 -15.22 -11.09 -27.06
N LEU A 24 -14.16 -10.55 -27.66
CA LEU A 24 -13.14 -11.36 -28.33
C LEU A 24 -12.39 -12.30 -27.38
N LYS A 25 -12.07 -11.83 -26.16
CA LYS A 25 -11.43 -12.67 -25.14
C LYS A 25 -12.38 -13.77 -24.67
N LEU A 26 -13.65 -13.46 -24.45
CA LEU A 26 -14.69 -14.43 -24.08
C LEU A 26 -14.90 -15.46 -25.18
N GLU A 27 -15.07 -15.04 -26.44
CA GLU A 27 -15.17 -15.96 -27.58
C GLU A 27 -13.94 -16.86 -27.68
N LYS A 28 -12.73 -16.36 -27.37
CA LYS A 28 -11.51 -17.18 -27.34
C LYS A 28 -11.50 -18.20 -26.20
N LEU A 29 -11.99 -17.83 -25.03
CA LEU A 29 -12.09 -18.73 -23.86
C LEU A 29 -13.18 -19.80 -24.07
N MET A 30 -14.35 -19.41 -24.59
CA MET A 30 -15.49 -20.30 -24.83
C MET A 30 -15.29 -21.26 -26.01
N LYS A 31 -14.30 -21.03 -26.89
CA LYS A 31 -13.93 -22.01 -27.94
C LYS A 31 -13.49 -23.35 -27.36
N ASN A 32 -12.89 -23.35 -26.17
CA ASN A 32 -12.40 -24.56 -25.50
C ASN A 32 -12.77 -24.50 -24.01
N PRO A 33 -14.00 -24.85 -23.63
CA PRO A 33 -14.47 -24.73 -22.25
C PRO A 33 -13.79 -25.71 -21.29
N ASP A 34 -13.34 -26.88 -21.79
CA ASP A 34 -12.71 -27.92 -20.97
C ASP A 34 -11.24 -27.61 -20.61
N LYS A 35 -10.64 -26.59 -21.25
CA LYS A 35 -9.25 -26.21 -20.97
C LYS A 35 -9.21 -25.29 -19.74
N PRO A 36 -8.50 -25.67 -18.64
CA PRO A 36 -8.39 -24.81 -17.48
C PRO A 36 -7.67 -23.50 -17.84
N VAL A 37 -8.23 -22.39 -17.37
CA VAL A 37 -7.66 -21.05 -17.57
C VAL A 37 -6.54 -20.82 -16.56
N VAL A 38 -5.32 -20.58 -17.05
CA VAL A 38 -4.17 -20.22 -16.21
C VAL A 38 -4.22 -18.73 -15.91
N ILE A 39 -4.58 -18.38 -14.67
CA ILE A 39 -4.43 -17.01 -14.17
C ILE A 39 -2.96 -16.84 -13.76
N PRO A 40 -2.24 -15.85 -14.32
CA PRO A 40 -0.84 -15.65 -13.97
C PRO A 40 -0.72 -15.27 -12.49
N GLU A 41 0.22 -15.90 -11.80
CA GLU A 41 0.62 -15.49 -10.46
C GLU A 41 1.26 -14.08 -10.48
N PRO A 42 1.15 -13.33 -9.38
CA PRO A 42 1.82 -12.04 -9.28
C PRO A 42 3.33 -12.18 -9.54
N PRO A 43 3.96 -11.18 -10.20
CA PRO A 43 5.38 -11.25 -10.48
C PRO A 43 6.17 -11.32 -9.17
N ARG A 44 7.09 -12.28 -9.09
CA ARG A 44 8.02 -12.39 -7.96
C ARG A 44 8.83 -11.11 -7.83
N SER A 45 9.14 -10.72 -6.59
CA SER A 45 10.02 -9.59 -6.34
C SER A 45 11.38 -9.83 -7.01
N LYS A 46 11.96 -8.75 -7.56
CA LYS A 46 13.30 -8.82 -8.15
C LYS A 46 14.26 -9.22 -7.04
N SER A 47 15.01 -10.30 -7.25
CA SER A 47 16.03 -10.78 -6.32
C SER A 47 17.33 -11.00 -7.07
N LEU A 48 18.44 -10.79 -6.38
CA LEU A 48 19.76 -11.06 -6.92
C LEU A 48 20.12 -12.52 -6.70
N ALA A 49 20.76 -13.13 -7.69
CA ALA A 49 21.27 -14.49 -7.55
C ALA A 49 22.29 -14.55 -6.40
N PRO A 50 22.22 -15.55 -5.53
CA PRO A 50 23.20 -15.71 -4.46
C PRO A 50 24.60 -15.94 -5.06
N PRO A 51 25.66 -15.51 -4.38
CA PRO A 51 27.02 -15.84 -4.79
C PRO A 51 27.23 -17.37 -4.74
N PRO A 52 28.04 -17.94 -5.64
CA PRO A 52 28.36 -19.36 -5.60
C PRO A 52 29.22 -19.70 -4.38
N ASP A 53 28.93 -20.84 -3.73
CA ASP A 53 29.65 -21.25 -2.51
C ASP A 53 31.13 -21.57 -2.77
N PHE A 54 31.43 -22.21 -3.90
CA PHE A 54 32.78 -22.61 -4.27
C PHE A 54 33.17 -22.13 -5.66
N VAL A 55 34.27 -21.38 -5.74
CA VAL A 55 34.92 -21.05 -7.00
C VAL A 55 35.99 -22.12 -7.26
N ARG A 56 35.79 -22.92 -8.32
CA ARG A 56 36.67 -24.06 -8.63
C ARG A 56 37.95 -23.66 -9.38
N ASN A 57 37.93 -22.53 -10.07
CA ASN A 57 38.98 -22.12 -11.01
C ASN A 57 39.83 -20.97 -10.44
N VAL A 58 40.26 -21.09 -9.19
CA VAL A 58 41.09 -20.07 -8.54
C VAL A 58 42.56 -20.35 -8.85
N MET A 59 43.21 -19.39 -9.50
CA MET A 59 44.65 -19.43 -9.74
C MET A 59 45.41 -19.04 -8.45
N GLY A 60 46.62 -19.56 -8.25
CA GLY A 60 47.40 -19.34 -7.02
C GLY A 60 47.67 -17.86 -6.73
N SER A 61 47.80 -17.50 -5.45
CA SER A 61 47.85 -16.10 -4.99
C SER A 61 49.05 -15.30 -5.53
N SER A 62 50.14 -15.96 -5.92
CA SER A 62 51.34 -15.35 -6.50
C SER A 62 51.37 -15.39 -8.03
N ALA A 63 50.35 -15.95 -8.68
CA ALA A 63 50.29 -16.00 -10.13
C ALA A 63 49.98 -14.61 -10.72
N GLY A 64 50.59 -14.30 -11.87
CA GLY A 64 50.39 -13.03 -12.56
C GLY A 64 48.99 -12.87 -13.16
N ALA A 65 48.63 -11.66 -13.59
CA ALA A 65 47.34 -11.39 -14.20
C ALA A 65 47.19 -12.12 -15.55
N GLY A 66 46.21 -13.03 -15.64
CA GLY A 66 45.84 -13.72 -16.88
C GLY A 66 44.99 -12.85 -17.81
N SER A 67 44.90 -13.22 -19.09
CA SER A 67 44.10 -12.50 -20.09
C SER A 67 42.59 -12.45 -19.79
N GLY A 68 42.07 -13.44 -19.05
CA GLY A 68 40.67 -13.50 -18.64
C GLY A 68 40.33 -12.72 -17.37
N GLU A 69 41.32 -12.29 -16.60
CA GLU A 69 41.12 -11.71 -15.26
C GLU A 69 40.33 -10.39 -15.32
N PHE A 70 40.57 -9.59 -16.37
CA PHE A 70 39.83 -8.35 -16.60
C PHE A 70 38.32 -8.60 -16.75
N HIS A 71 37.92 -9.67 -17.44
CA HIS A 71 36.52 -9.99 -17.61
C HIS A 71 35.89 -10.54 -16.33
N VAL A 72 36.65 -11.31 -15.55
CA VAL A 72 36.21 -11.77 -14.22
C VAL A 72 35.92 -10.56 -13.32
N TYR A 73 36.84 -9.61 -13.21
CA TYR A 73 36.64 -8.37 -12.46
C TYR A 73 35.44 -7.56 -12.97
N ARG A 74 35.31 -7.37 -14.28
CA ARG A 74 34.16 -6.64 -14.88
C ARG A 74 32.82 -7.28 -14.50
N HIS A 75 32.72 -8.61 -14.55
CA HIS A 75 31.50 -9.32 -14.16
C HIS A 75 31.24 -9.24 -12.66
N LEU A 76 32.27 -9.40 -11.83
CA LEU A 76 32.17 -9.29 -10.38
C LEU A 76 31.74 -7.90 -9.94
N ARG A 77 32.37 -6.85 -10.49
CA ARG A 77 32.02 -5.45 -10.20
C ARG A 77 30.58 -5.13 -10.57
N ARG A 78 30.11 -5.59 -11.74
CA ARG A 78 28.72 -5.39 -12.15
C ARG A 78 27.74 -6.10 -11.21
N LYS A 79 28.05 -7.33 -10.78
CA LYS A 79 27.24 -8.06 -9.78
C LYS A 79 27.21 -7.32 -8.44
N GLU A 80 28.36 -6.83 -7.97
CA GLU A 80 28.46 -6.13 -6.70
C GLU A 80 27.72 -4.78 -6.72
N TYR A 81 27.83 -4.01 -7.81
CA TYR A 81 27.07 -2.77 -7.96
C TYR A 81 25.57 -3.01 -8.04
N ALA A 82 25.14 -4.04 -8.76
CA ALA A 82 23.73 -4.44 -8.74
C ALA A 82 23.27 -4.83 -7.32
N ARG A 83 24.15 -5.49 -6.55
CA ARG A 83 23.91 -5.84 -5.14
C ARG A 83 23.77 -4.65 -4.22
N GLN A 84 24.72 -3.72 -4.28
CA GLN A 84 24.69 -2.51 -3.47
C GLN A 84 23.46 -1.65 -3.80
N LYS A 85 23.18 -1.45 -5.09
CA LYS A 85 22.00 -0.72 -5.56
C LYS A 85 20.70 -1.35 -5.08
N PHE A 86 20.56 -2.67 -5.21
CA PHE A 86 19.36 -3.37 -4.74
C PHE A 86 19.15 -3.23 -3.23
N ILE A 87 20.21 -3.30 -2.43
CA ILE A 87 20.14 -3.15 -0.97
C ILE A 87 19.73 -1.72 -0.61
N GLN A 88 20.33 -0.72 -1.26
CA GLN A 88 19.98 0.69 -1.06
C GLN A 88 18.51 0.94 -1.42
N GLU A 89 18.08 0.58 -2.64
CA GLU A 89 16.69 0.75 -3.10
C GLU A 89 15.69 0.03 -2.18
N LYS A 90 16.01 -1.19 -1.73
CA LYS A 90 15.16 -1.92 -0.79
C LYS A 90 15.06 -1.19 0.55
N SER A 91 16.19 -0.72 1.09
CA SER A 91 16.20 -0.01 2.38
C SER A 91 15.45 1.32 2.33
N GLU A 92 15.55 2.05 1.21
CA GLU A 92 14.84 3.30 1.00
C GLU A 92 13.34 3.07 0.88
N LYS A 93 12.94 2.06 0.11
CA LYS A 93 11.54 1.66 0.00
C LYS A 93 10.95 1.24 1.36
N GLU A 94 11.67 0.41 2.10
CA GLU A 94 11.21 -0.06 3.43
C GLU A 94 11.01 1.11 4.40
N LYS A 95 11.94 2.07 4.44
CA LYS A 95 11.78 3.29 5.24
C LYS A 95 10.56 4.11 4.84
N LEU A 96 10.35 4.33 3.54
CA LEU A 96 9.19 5.07 3.04
C LEU A 96 7.87 4.37 3.36
N ASP A 97 7.84 3.04 3.21
CA ASP A 97 6.66 2.22 3.52
C ASP A 97 6.37 2.28 5.04
N GLU A 98 7.39 2.18 5.90
CA GLU A 98 7.26 2.32 7.36
C GLU A 98 6.75 3.72 7.75
N GLU A 99 7.32 4.78 7.20
CA GLU A 99 6.89 6.16 7.43
C GLU A 99 5.43 6.37 7.01
N TYR A 100 5.03 5.80 5.87
CA TYR A 100 3.66 5.85 5.37
C TYR A 100 2.69 5.13 6.31
N HIS A 101 3.03 3.91 6.76
CA HIS A 101 2.21 3.17 7.71
C HIS A 101 2.08 3.90 9.05
N ASN A 102 3.19 4.45 9.56
CA ASN A 102 3.20 5.24 10.78
C ASN A 102 2.29 6.47 10.66
N ARG A 103 2.33 7.20 9.53
CA ARG A 103 1.43 8.34 9.27
C ARG A 103 -0.04 7.91 9.24
N ILE A 104 -0.37 6.81 8.58
CA ILE A 104 -1.75 6.29 8.55
C ILE A 104 -2.23 5.94 9.95
N GLU A 105 -1.40 5.24 10.73
CA GLU A 105 -1.75 4.86 12.10
C GLU A 105 -1.96 6.07 13.00
N GLN A 106 -1.09 7.08 12.91
CA GLN A 106 -1.24 8.32 13.65
C GLN A 106 -2.53 9.03 13.29
N ASN A 107 -2.82 9.20 12.00
CA ASN A 107 -4.06 9.83 11.53
C ASN A 107 -5.30 9.05 12.00
N ARG A 108 -5.23 7.72 11.96
CA ARG A 108 -6.30 6.85 12.46
C ARG A 108 -6.50 7.02 13.97
N ARG A 109 -5.43 7.04 14.77
CA ARG A 109 -5.48 7.24 16.23
C ARG A 109 -6.08 8.61 16.57
N LEU A 110 -5.62 9.67 15.91
CA LEU A 110 -6.15 11.03 16.11
C LEU A 110 -7.65 11.12 15.76
N ALA A 111 -8.08 10.49 14.66
CA ALA A 111 -9.49 10.41 14.29
C ALA A 111 -10.32 9.60 15.30
N GLU A 112 -9.79 8.47 15.77
CA GLU A 112 -10.43 7.63 16.80
C GLU A 112 -10.53 8.37 18.14
N GLU A 113 -9.53 9.13 18.55
CA GLU A 113 -9.57 9.95 19.77
C GLU A 113 -10.60 11.08 19.66
N LYS A 114 -10.59 11.83 18.55
CA LYS A 114 -11.57 12.90 18.29
C LYS A 114 -13.00 12.33 18.30
N THR A 115 -13.23 11.19 17.64
CA THR A 115 -14.55 10.54 17.62
C THR A 115 -14.95 9.91 18.97
N ALA A 116 -14.01 9.33 19.72
CA ALA A 116 -14.24 8.78 21.05
C ALA A 116 -14.61 9.87 22.07
N LYS A 117 -13.90 11.01 22.07
CA LYS A 117 -14.23 12.19 22.88
C LYS A 117 -15.64 12.68 22.59
N LYS A 118 -16.01 12.86 21.32
CA LYS A 118 -17.36 13.28 20.90
C LYS A 118 -18.44 12.23 21.27
N ARG A 119 -18.14 10.93 21.08
CA ARG A 119 -19.03 9.82 21.47
C ARG A 119 -19.26 9.79 22.98
N ALA A 120 -18.22 9.97 23.79
CA ALA A 120 -18.31 10.01 25.26
C ALA A 120 -19.16 11.19 25.73
N LYS A 121 -18.97 12.39 25.17
CA LYS A 121 -19.82 13.57 25.44
C LYS A 121 -21.30 13.25 25.15
N ARG A 122 -21.61 12.63 23.99
CA ARG A 122 -22.98 12.24 23.63
C ARG A 122 -23.59 11.19 24.58
N LEU A 123 -22.80 10.19 24.98
CA LEU A 123 -23.26 9.15 25.91
C LEU A 123 -23.53 9.70 27.31
N LYS A 124 -22.68 10.60 27.83
CA LYS A 124 -22.93 11.30 29.09
C LYS A 124 -24.23 12.12 29.03
N LYS A 125 -24.44 12.90 27.96
CA LYS A 125 -25.70 13.66 27.76
C LYS A 125 -26.92 12.75 27.70
N LYS A 126 -26.86 11.62 26.96
CA LYS A 126 -27.93 10.62 26.91
C LYS A 126 -28.22 9.98 28.28
N LYS A 127 -27.19 9.65 29.06
CA LYS A 127 -27.35 9.10 30.42
C LYS A 127 -28.03 10.11 31.34
N ASN A 128 -27.61 11.37 31.31
CA ASN A 128 -28.19 12.42 32.15
C ASN A 128 -29.65 12.72 31.78
N ALA A 129 -29.99 12.73 30.48
CA ALA A 129 -31.38 12.88 30.03
C ALA A 129 -32.28 11.74 30.52
N LYS A 130 -31.83 10.48 30.39
CA LYS A 130 -32.56 9.31 30.91
C LYS A 130 -32.73 9.34 32.43
N LEU A 131 -31.74 9.84 33.17
CA LEU A 131 -31.86 10.01 34.62
C LEU A 131 -32.90 11.07 34.98
N LYS A 132 -32.93 12.20 34.26
CA LYS A 132 -33.96 13.25 34.47
C LYS A 132 -35.38 12.76 34.15
N GLU A 133 -35.56 11.93 33.13
CA GLU A 133 -36.87 11.32 32.82
C GLU A 133 -37.35 10.32 33.88
N LYS A 134 -36.43 9.65 34.58
CA LYS A 134 -36.75 8.66 35.63
C LYS A 134 -36.95 9.27 37.02
N GLN A 135 -36.59 10.53 37.24
CA GLN A 135 -36.88 11.21 38.50
C GLN A 135 -38.35 11.67 38.48
N PRO A 136 -39.17 11.32 39.47
CA PRO A 136 -40.54 11.81 39.55
C PRO A 136 -40.50 13.34 39.68
N LYS A 137 -41.28 14.05 38.85
CA LYS A 137 -41.48 15.49 38.99
C LYS A 137 -42.20 15.74 40.31
N THR A 138 -41.46 15.92 41.39
CA THR A 138 -42.01 16.45 42.63
C THR A 138 -42.13 17.95 42.45
N ASP A 139 -43.35 18.43 42.25
CA ASP A 139 -43.69 19.84 42.24
C ASP A 139 -43.33 20.47 43.59
N ASN A 140 -42.22 21.21 43.66
CA ASN A 140 -42.19 22.44 44.43
C ASN A 140 -41.06 23.37 43.96
N LYS A 141 -41.43 24.59 43.57
CA LYS A 141 -40.53 25.69 43.20
C LYS A 141 -39.87 26.22 44.48
N GLN A 142 -38.54 26.29 44.50
CA GLN A 142 -37.70 27.47 44.89
C GLN A 142 -36.30 27.01 45.31
N ASN A 143 -35.31 27.13 44.40
CA ASN A 143 -33.99 27.73 44.63
C ASN A 143 -33.07 27.55 43.40
N PRO A 144 -32.37 28.61 42.92
CA PRO A 144 -31.47 28.53 41.78
C PRO A 144 -30.01 28.40 42.27
N SER A 145 -29.56 27.20 42.59
CA SER A 145 -28.12 26.96 42.82
C SER A 145 -27.79 25.48 42.77
N SER A 146 -27.40 25.01 41.58
CA SER A 146 -26.55 23.83 41.39
C SER A 146 -26.16 23.80 39.90
N GLN A 147 -25.15 24.59 39.52
CA GLN A 147 -23.81 24.08 39.24
C GLN A 147 -23.80 22.80 38.38
N SER A 148 -23.71 22.98 37.07
CA SER A 148 -22.63 22.40 36.25
C SER A 148 -22.91 22.70 34.78
N ASP A 149 -22.80 23.98 34.41
CA ASP A 149 -22.48 24.34 33.04
C ASP A 149 -21.08 23.80 32.76
N CYS A 150 -21.01 22.60 32.19
CA CYS A 150 -19.78 22.14 31.54
C CYS A 150 -19.66 22.89 30.20
N SER A 151 -19.34 24.18 30.28
CA SER A 151 -18.78 24.89 29.16
C SER A 151 -17.43 24.27 28.87
N SER A 152 -17.34 23.57 27.74
CA SER A 152 -16.08 23.09 27.18
C SER A 152 -15.95 23.83 25.86
N GLU A 153 -15.64 25.12 25.99
CA GLU A 153 -14.89 25.84 24.97
C GLU A 153 -13.53 25.15 24.90
N ASP A 154 -13.26 24.45 23.81
CA ASP A 154 -11.92 24.01 23.48
C ASP A 154 -11.78 24.22 21.97
N ASP A 155 -10.83 25.11 21.69
CA ASP A 155 -10.51 25.79 20.45
C ASP A 155 -10.19 24.80 19.31
N ASP A 156 -11.05 24.74 18.30
CA ASP A 156 -10.91 23.87 17.12
C ASP A 156 -10.18 24.69 16.02
N ASN A 157 -8.94 25.15 16.24
CA ASN A 157 -8.20 25.89 15.20
C ASN A 157 -6.65 25.85 15.28
N GLU A 158 -6.03 24.68 15.41
CA GLU A 158 -4.56 24.53 15.23
C GLU A 158 -4.26 23.13 14.66
N GLU A 159 -4.45 22.90 13.35
CA GLU A 159 -3.83 21.72 12.70
C GLU A 159 -3.73 21.76 11.16
N SER A 160 -4.08 22.86 10.49
CA SER A 160 -4.03 22.94 9.01
C SER A 160 -2.68 23.36 8.43
N LYS A 161 -1.63 23.57 9.24
CA LYS A 161 -0.32 24.09 8.79
C LYS A 161 0.83 23.08 8.69
N LYS A 162 0.70 21.85 9.17
CA LYS A 162 1.86 20.93 9.27
C LYS A 162 2.13 20.08 8.04
N ASP A 163 1.18 19.99 7.10
CA ASP A 163 1.34 19.14 5.91
C ASP A 163 2.10 19.84 4.77
N GLN A 164 2.29 21.16 4.80
CA GLN A 164 3.01 21.89 3.73
C GLN A 164 4.54 21.92 3.90
N GLU A 165 5.07 21.61 5.09
CA GLU A 165 6.52 21.67 5.33
C GLU A 165 7.27 20.38 4.96
N THR A 166 6.57 19.26 4.76
CA THR A 166 7.24 17.98 4.44
C THR A 166 7.42 17.73 2.95
N THR A 167 6.82 18.55 2.07
CA THR A 167 6.99 18.46 0.61
C THR A 167 8.19 19.26 0.09
N SER A 168 8.66 20.28 0.81
CA SER A 168 9.76 21.15 0.37
C SER A 168 11.16 20.55 0.59
N VAL A 169 11.33 19.62 1.53
CA VAL A 169 12.65 19.02 1.83
C VAL A 169 13.04 17.91 0.84
N SER A 170 12.09 17.33 0.11
CA SER A 170 12.36 16.26 -0.86
C SER A 170 12.86 16.75 -2.22
N GLU A 171 12.69 18.03 -2.57
CA GLU A 171 13.12 18.58 -3.87
C GLU A 171 14.59 19.04 -3.89
N GLU A 172 15.19 19.37 -2.75
CA GLU A 172 16.56 19.92 -2.70
C GLU A 172 17.68 18.87 -2.72
N LYS A 173 17.37 17.57 -2.60
CA LYS A 173 18.38 16.49 -2.62
C LYS A 173 18.66 15.87 -4.00
N SER A 174 18.08 16.42 -5.07
CA SER A 174 18.22 15.88 -6.44
C SER A 174 18.96 16.79 -7.43
N SER A 175 19.69 17.82 -6.96
CA SER A 175 20.59 18.61 -7.81
C SER A 175 22.07 18.25 -7.61
#